data_AF-A0A1G6VR02-F1
#
_entry.id   AF-A0A1G6VR02-F1
#
_cell.length_a   1.000
_cell.length_b   1.000
_cell.length_c   1.000
_cell.angle_alpha   90.00
_cell.angle_beta   90.00
_cell.angle_gamma   90.00
#
_symmetry.space_group_name_H-M   'P 1'
#
loop_
_entity.id
_entity.type
_entity.pdbx_description
1 polymer ?
#
loop_
_entity_poly.entity_id
_entity_poly.type
_entity_poly.pdbx_seq_one_letter_code
_entity_poly.pdbx_strand_id
1 'polypeptide(L)'
;MSTNDNCDDVIGHLFEYLDSEMTDNDAERMRAHVAECSPCLAELSIDELVKRLLRRSCTEQAPEHLRVKIHLQITKLSAQG
;
A
#
# COMPACT_ATOMS: atom_id res chain seq x y z
N MET A 1 -7.71 -2.92 31.87
CA MET A 1 -8.58 -3.47 30.81
C MET A 1 -8.02 -2.95 29.50
N SER A 2 -7.23 -3.77 28.82
CA SER A 2 -6.71 -3.43 27.49
C SER A 2 -7.88 -3.49 26.53
N THR A 3 -8.27 -2.32 26.00
CA THR A 3 -9.24 -2.21 24.92
C THR A 3 -8.64 -2.89 23.71
N ASN A 4 -9.01 -4.17 23.55
CA ASN A 4 -8.69 -4.98 22.40
C ASN A 4 -9.36 -4.30 21.21
N ASP A 5 -8.55 -3.61 20.41
CA ASP A 5 -8.94 -3.03 19.13
C ASP A 5 -9.85 -4.03 18.40
N ASN A 6 -11.07 -3.63 18.09
CA ASN A 6 -12.06 -4.58 17.60
C ASN A 6 -11.54 -5.13 16.27
N CYS A 7 -11.43 -6.45 16.12
CA CYS A 7 -10.86 -7.03 14.88
C CYS A 7 -11.58 -6.50 13.62
N ASP A 8 -12.86 -6.16 13.73
CA ASP A 8 -13.66 -5.54 12.67
C ASP A 8 -13.09 -4.20 12.19
N ASP A 9 -12.57 -3.38 13.12
CA ASP A 9 -11.93 -2.10 12.84
C ASP A 9 -10.60 -2.28 12.09
N VAL A 10 -9.77 -3.22 12.58
CA VAL A 10 -8.49 -3.58 11.97
C VAL A 10 -8.69 -4.13 10.56
N ILE A 11 -9.72 -4.96 10.34
CA ILE A 11 -10.05 -5.49 9.01
C ILE A 11 -10.62 -4.39 8.10
N GLY A 12 -11.46 -3.49 8.63
CA GLY A 12 -11.98 -2.35 7.88
C GLY A 12 -10.88 -1.41 7.37
N HIS A 13 -9.85 -1.18 8.17
CA HIS A 13 -8.72 -0.29 7.85
C HIS A 13 -7.50 -1.01 7.24
N LEU A 14 -7.61 -2.31 6.94
CA LEU A 14 -6.50 -3.14 6.43
C LEU A 14 -5.92 -2.60 5.12
N PHE A 15 -6.77 -2.13 4.22
CA PHE A 15 -6.35 -1.60 2.93
C PHE A 15 -5.55 -0.30 3.07
N GLU A 16 -6.03 0.61 3.93
CA GLU A 16 -5.35 1.88 4.25
C GLU A 16 -3.98 1.61 4.88
N TYR A 17 -3.90 0.61 5.78
CA TYR A 17 -2.64 0.19 6.40
C TYR A 17 -1.66 -0.31 5.34
N LEU A 18 -2.12 -1.18 4.44
CA LEU A 18 -1.30 -1.73 3.36
C LEU A 18 -0.92 -0.69 2.31
N ASP A 19 -1.66 0.41 2.18
CA ASP A 19 -1.35 1.50 1.25
C ASP A 19 -0.55 2.63 1.90
N SER A 20 -0.31 2.54 3.21
CA SER A 20 0.34 3.59 4.01
C SER A 20 -0.46 4.91 4.02
N GLU A 21 -1.79 4.81 3.98
CA GLU A 21 -2.72 5.96 3.95
C GLU A 21 -3.25 6.37 5.34
N MET A 22 -2.74 5.76 6.41
CA MET A 22 -3.10 6.09 7.80
C MET A 22 -1.96 6.74 8.57
N THR A 23 -2.28 7.26 9.76
CA THR A 23 -1.28 7.90 10.62
C THR A 23 -0.29 6.88 11.18
N ASP A 24 0.94 7.32 11.49
CA ASP A 24 1.95 6.46 12.11
C ASP A 24 1.49 5.83 13.43
N ASN A 25 0.66 6.55 14.19
CA ASN A 25 0.11 6.07 15.46
C ASN A 25 -0.89 4.93 15.25
N ASP A 26 -1.79 5.06 14.26
CA ASP A 26 -2.75 4.01 13.93
C ASP A 26 -2.06 2.79 13.31
N ALA A 27 -1.03 3.01 12.49
CA ALA A 27 -0.21 1.95 11.93
C ALA A 27 0.53 1.15 13.01
N GLU A 28 1.02 1.81 14.08
CA GLU A 28 1.64 1.13 15.21
C GLU A 28 0.63 0.27 15.99
N ARG A 29 -0.57 0.81 16.25
CA ARG A 29 -1.66 0.09 16.93
C ARG A 29 -2.12 -1.14 16.16
N MET A 30 -2.32 -1.01 14.85
CA MET A 30 -2.67 -2.16 13.98
C MET A 30 -1.56 -3.20 13.99
N ARG A 31 -0.29 -2.78 13.92
CA ARG A 31 0.85 -3.71 13.95
C ARG A 31 0.93 -4.49 15.26
N ALA A 32 0.67 -3.83 16.38
CA ALA A 32 0.59 -4.49 17.69
C ALA A 32 -0.58 -5.50 17.74
N HIS A 33 -1.77 -5.10 17.29
CA HIS A 33 -2.93 -5.99 17.26
C HIS A 33 -2.70 -7.22 16.38
N VAL A 34 -2.24 -7.02 15.14
CA VAL A 34 -2.00 -8.12 14.19
C VAL A 34 -0.92 -9.08 14.70
N ALA A 35 0.08 -8.59 15.43
CA ALA A 35 1.11 -9.44 16.04
C ALA A 35 0.55 -10.35 17.15
N GLU A 36 -0.49 -9.92 17.86
CA GLU A 36 -1.11 -10.66 18.96
C GLU A 36 -2.38 -11.42 18.53
N CYS A 37 -2.92 -11.14 17.33
CA CYS A 37 -4.19 -11.65 16.84
C CYS A 37 -4.03 -12.51 15.57
N SER A 38 -4.01 -13.84 15.74
CA SER A 38 -3.91 -14.81 14.63
C SER A 38 -4.94 -14.66 13.51
N PRO A 39 -6.25 -14.39 13.75
CA PRO A 39 -7.19 -14.21 12.65
C PRO A 39 -6.91 -12.97 11.82
N CYS A 40 -6.53 -11.83 12.43
CA CYS A 40 -6.16 -10.62 11.70
C CYS A 40 -4.85 -10.80 10.90
N LEU A 41 -3.90 -11.57 11.42
CA LEU A 41 -2.68 -11.92 10.68
C LEU A 41 -2.98 -12.75 9.43
N ALA A 42 -3.91 -13.71 9.53
CA ALA A 42 -4.32 -14.53 8.39
C ALA A 42 -4.93 -13.67 7.27
N GLU A 43 -5.83 -12.75 7.62
CA GLU A 43 -6.45 -11.83 6.65
C GLU A 43 -5.43 -10.89 6.00
N LEU A 44 -4.54 -10.26 6.80
CA LEU A 44 -3.45 -9.42 6.27
C LEU A 44 -2.58 -10.18 5.27
N SER A 45 -2.30 -11.46 5.54
CA SER A 45 -1.46 -12.30 4.68
C SER A 45 -2.12 -12.57 3.32
N ILE A 46 -3.44 -12.76 3.29
CA ILE A 46 -4.22 -12.95 2.06
C ILE A 46 -4.17 -11.66 1.23
N ASP A 47 -4.44 -10.53 1.88
CA ASP A 47 -4.52 -9.24 1.22
C ASP A 47 -3.16 -8.78 0.67
N GLU A 48 -2.08 -9.03 1.41
CA GLU A 48 -0.71 -8.80 0.93
C GLU A 48 -0.37 -9.69 -0.28
N LEU A 49 -0.82 -10.94 -0.29
CA LEU A 49 -0.68 -11.84 -1.44
C LEU A 49 -1.46 -11.33 -2.65
N VAL A 50 -2.66 -10.80 -2.46
CA VAL A 50 -3.44 -10.14 -3.53
C VAL A 50 -2.73 -8.89 -4.03
N LYS A 51 -2.25 -7.98 -3.16
CA LYS A 51 -1.45 -6.81 -3.57
C LYS A 51 -0.19 -7.22 -4.33
N ARG A 52 0.51 -8.28 -3.91
CA ARG A 52 1.68 -8.82 -4.62
C ARG A 52 1.31 -9.40 -5.99
N LEU A 53 0.20 -10.13 -6.10
CA LEU A 53 -0.31 -10.65 -7.37
C LEU A 53 -0.72 -9.53 -8.32
N LEU A 54 -1.41 -8.50 -7.83
CA LEU A 54 -1.76 -7.31 -8.61
C LEU A 54 -0.50 -6.56 -9.05
N ARG A 55 0.47 -6.34 -8.17
CA ARG A 55 1.77 -5.73 -8.54
C ARG A 55 2.50 -6.53 -9.61
N ARG A 56 2.52 -7.87 -9.49
CA ARG A 56 3.10 -8.76 -10.50
C ARG A 56 2.32 -8.75 -11.82
N SER A 57 1.00 -8.65 -11.76
CA SER A 57 0.18 -8.55 -12.98
C SER A 57 0.26 -7.17 -13.62
N CYS A 58 0.59 -6.15 -12.84
CA CYS A 58 0.78 -4.76 -13.23
C CYS A 58 2.27 -4.39 -13.39
N THR A 59 3.16 -5.38 -13.59
CA THR A 59 4.50 -5.13 -14.13
C THR A 59 4.45 -4.94 -15.64
N GLU A 60 3.51 -4.15 -16.15
CA GLU A 60 3.68 -3.54 -17.46
C GLU A 60 4.73 -2.45 -17.29
N GLN A 61 5.97 -2.82 -17.62
CA GLN A 61 7.07 -1.87 -17.70
C GLN A 61 6.64 -0.78 -18.68
N ALA A 62 6.50 0.46 -18.19
CA ALA A 62 6.07 1.58 -19.02
C ALA A 62 6.89 1.58 -20.31
N PRO A 63 6.26 1.42 -21.49
CA PRO A 63 6.99 1.14 -22.71
C PRO A 63 7.98 2.28 -22.98
N GLU A 64 9.19 1.94 -23.42
CA GLU A 64 10.31 2.89 -23.51
C GLU A 64 9.96 4.15 -24.30
N HIS A 65 9.10 4.02 -25.33
CA HIS A 65 8.61 5.15 -26.11
C HIS A 65 7.88 6.21 -25.27
N LEU A 66 7.15 5.79 -24.22
CA LEU A 66 6.43 6.69 -23.33
C LEU A 66 7.42 7.42 -22.42
N ARG A 67 8.44 6.72 -21.90
CA ARG A 67 9.51 7.32 -21.09
C ARG A 67 10.28 8.37 -21.90
N VAL A 68 10.63 8.06 -23.15
CA VAL A 68 11.29 8.98 -24.07
C VAL A 68 10.42 10.21 -24.36
N LYS A 69 9.11 10.03 -24.64
CA LYS A 69 8.19 11.16 -24.84
C LYS A 69 8.09 12.06 -23.62
N ILE A 70 7.96 11.49 -22.42
CA ILE A 70 7.89 12.26 -21.17
C ILE A 70 9.18 13.05 -20.95
N HIS A 71 10.34 12.43 -21.14
CA HIS A 71 11.63 13.11 -20.97
C HIS A 71 11.81 14.27 -21.96
N LEU A 72 11.39 14.09 -23.21
CA LEU A 72 11.34 15.13 -24.24
C LEU A 72 10.43 16.29 -23.86
N GLN A 73 9.23 16.02 -23.34
CA GLN A 73 8.30 17.07 -22.93
C GLN A 73 8.83 17.86 -21.73
N ILE A 74 9.40 17.18 -20.72
CA ILE A 74 9.98 17.84 -19.54
C ILE A 74 11.15 18.73 -19.97
N THR A 75 12.07 18.20 -20.78
CA THR A 75 13.24 18.95 -21.29
C THR A 75 12.81 20.19 -22.08
N LYS A 76 11.77 20.05 -22.90
CA LYS A 76 11.22 21.15 -23.70
C LYS A 76 10.65 22.25 -22.81
N LEU A 77 9.93 21.89 -21.74
CA LEU A 77 9.37 22.85 -20.78
C LEU A 77 10.45 23.56 -19.96
N SER A 78 11.51 22.85 -19.55
CA SER A 78 12.62 23.43 -18.78
C SER A 78 13.58 24.30 -19.59
N ALA A 79 13.64 24.13 -20.91
CA ALA A 79 14.49 24.93 -21.80
C ALA A 79 13.80 26.20 -22.35
N GLN A 80 12.54 26.45 -21.94
CA GLN A 80 11.73 27.60 -22.34
C GLN A 80 11.48 28.59 -21.17
N GLY A 81 12.16 28.40 -20.04
CA GLY A 81 12.19 29.32 -18.90
C GLY A 81 13.48 30.13 -18.87
#